data_AF-A0A6A3P2Y6-F1
#
_entry.id   AF-A0A6A3P2Y6-F1
#
_cell.length_a   1.000
_cell.length_b   1.000
_cell.length_c   1.000
_cell.angle_alpha   90.00
_cell.angle_beta   90.00
_cell.angle_gamma   90.00
#
_symmetry.space_group_name_H-M   'P 1'
#
loop_
_entity.id
_entity.type
_entity.pdbx_description
1 polymer ?
#
loop_
_entity_poly.entity_id
_entity_poly.type
_entity_poly.pdbx_seq_one_letter_code
_entity_poly.pdbx_strand_id
1 'polypeptide(L)'
;MTQNSSLELTLQLTYLDSPSDRASLAVLREIGVSVAEFSPSSSLEKEETAVDVATDAALQNEHSSAANVEYKVVKGRVHLDMRDSADCWVRCTLTEGMKASLSLRALRRFVPIAGNAAQLVDSSKAARSLTARYTRPADAASHSTLVDANECRELVCELCRLYYTTEWMTGTGGAMSLRHGERIYVTPSGVPKERLQPEDLYVLDLDGGILSSPKAKPGKKVPKLSDCAPLFLNAHKIRKAAVVLHSHGITCNLAAALCDGKSEFRISHQEMIKGITGHGYADTLVVPVIDNVPKESALAGPIARTMEAYPNTSAVLVRRHGLFVWGDSWEAAKRHAECLHYLFEAAIEMRKLNLDYTVPPVSASSSNGSSLKRARSEKTDNGELSMAEKHKVVMCDIEGTTTPITFVHDILFPYVTNNVDRFLQQTWDQPDTKTDVAALVAQHKQDETDGVNPPALDAEQGKDKLIADLTTYVKWNVRADRKIGPLKQLQGHMWLQGYETGELKAQVYDDVPPLFERLCARGVRVGIYSSGSRQAQKLLFQYSDKGDLREYLTVYFDTKIGHKREVGSYNEIVQSLGVDSGKDVLFVTDVIEEAQAAEAAGLDTVLSVRPGNKPLPESHHFATIRSFAEL
;
A
#
# COMPACT_ATOMS: atom_id res chain seq x y z
N MET A 1 6.09 -13.22 -30.87
CA MET A 1 4.82 -13.21 -31.61
C MET A 1 4.13 -14.51 -31.32
N THR A 2 3.35 -14.57 -30.24
CA THR A 2 2.45 -15.69 -29.98
C THR A 2 1.31 -15.59 -31.00
N GLN A 3 1.16 -16.61 -31.85
CA GLN A 3 -0.03 -16.74 -32.68
C GLN A 3 -1.22 -16.84 -31.72
N ASN A 4 -2.13 -15.85 -31.77
CA ASN A 4 -3.38 -15.94 -31.03
C ASN A 4 -4.11 -17.22 -31.46
N SER A 5 -4.68 -17.95 -30.51
CA SER A 5 -5.48 -19.12 -30.89
C SER A 5 -6.66 -18.69 -31.76
N SER A 6 -7.11 -19.55 -32.68
CA SER A 6 -8.32 -19.28 -33.47
C SER A 6 -9.51 -18.89 -32.60
N LEU A 7 -9.60 -19.48 -31.39
CA LEU A 7 -10.63 -19.19 -30.41
C LEU A 7 -10.54 -17.78 -29.83
N GLU A 8 -9.34 -17.28 -29.49
CA GLU A 8 -9.17 -15.91 -28.96
C GLU A 8 -9.64 -14.83 -29.94
N LEU A 9 -9.38 -15.04 -31.23
CA LEU A 9 -9.84 -14.13 -32.28
C LEU A 9 -11.36 -14.11 -32.37
N THR A 10 -12.01 -15.27 -32.24
CA THR A 10 -13.47 -15.39 -32.26
C THR A 10 -14.10 -14.75 -31.01
N LEU A 11 -13.49 -14.91 -29.84
CA LEU A 11 -14.02 -14.39 -28.57
C LEU A 11 -13.84 -12.87 -28.42
N GLN A 12 -12.97 -12.23 -29.20
CA GLN A 12 -12.72 -10.78 -29.15
C GLN A 12 -12.46 -10.28 -27.72
N LEU A 13 -11.55 -10.94 -27.00
CA LEU A 13 -11.26 -10.67 -25.59
C LEU A 13 -10.65 -9.29 -25.37
N THR A 14 -11.29 -8.44 -24.57
CA THR A 14 -10.83 -7.06 -24.28
C THR A 14 -11.11 -6.63 -22.85
N TYR A 15 -10.26 -5.78 -22.29
CA TYR A 15 -10.59 -5.07 -21.05
C TYR A 15 -11.50 -3.87 -21.35
N LEU A 16 -12.55 -3.67 -20.55
CA LEU A 16 -13.45 -2.52 -20.73
C LEU A 16 -12.88 -1.24 -20.11
N ASP A 17 -12.15 -1.37 -19.00
CA ASP A 17 -11.54 -0.24 -18.30
C ASP A 17 -10.30 0.31 -19.04
N SER A 18 -9.73 -0.49 -19.95
CA SER A 18 -8.68 -0.05 -20.86
C SER A 18 -8.93 -0.61 -22.26
N PRO A 19 -9.72 0.08 -23.10
CA PRO A 19 -10.10 -0.42 -24.43
C PRO A 19 -8.93 -0.68 -25.39
N SER A 20 -7.75 -0.13 -25.10
CA SER A 20 -6.52 -0.39 -25.85
C SER A 20 -5.88 -1.74 -25.52
N ASP A 21 -6.20 -2.31 -24.35
CA ASP A 21 -5.60 -3.53 -23.85
C ASP A 21 -6.52 -4.72 -24.18
N ARG A 22 -5.98 -5.70 -24.90
CA ARG A 22 -6.70 -6.96 -25.13
C ARG A 22 -6.65 -7.82 -23.86
N ALA A 23 -7.52 -8.83 -23.81
CA ALA A 23 -7.40 -9.92 -22.84
C ALA A 23 -6.99 -11.22 -23.56
N SER A 24 -6.64 -12.27 -22.81
CA SER A 24 -6.23 -13.58 -23.34
C SER A 24 -7.01 -14.71 -22.70
N LEU A 25 -6.94 -15.91 -23.27
CA LEU A 25 -7.50 -17.11 -22.63
C LEU A 25 -6.81 -17.44 -21.30
N ALA A 26 -5.57 -16.99 -21.08
CA ALA A 26 -4.90 -17.13 -19.79
C ALA A 26 -5.62 -16.32 -18.71
N VAL A 27 -6.02 -15.08 -19.02
CA VAL A 27 -6.83 -14.25 -18.11
C VAL A 27 -8.14 -14.96 -17.74
N LEU A 28 -8.87 -15.50 -18.72
CA LEU A 28 -10.12 -16.23 -18.44
C LEU A 28 -9.88 -17.42 -17.51
N ARG A 29 -8.82 -18.19 -17.75
CA ARG A 29 -8.48 -19.36 -16.94
C ARG A 29 -8.21 -19.00 -15.48
N GLU A 30 -7.48 -17.91 -15.25
CA GLU A 30 -7.12 -17.42 -13.91
C GLU A 30 -8.35 -16.95 -13.12
N ILE A 31 -9.33 -16.35 -13.79
CA ILE A 31 -10.61 -15.95 -13.19
C ILE A 31 -11.62 -17.12 -13.11
N GLY A 32 -11.19 -18.33 -13.45
CA GLY A 32 -12.01 -19.54 -13.37
C GLY A 32 -13.09 -19.64 -14.46
N VAL A 33 -12.80 -19.14 -15.66
CA VAL A 33 -13.67 -19.22 -16.84
C VAL A 33 -12.96 -19.94 -17.98
N SER A 34 -13.67 -20.85 -18.63
CA SER A 34 -13.22 -21.50 -19.86
C SER A 34 -14.31 -21.42 -20.92
N VAL A 35 -13.92 -21.28 -22.18
CA VAL A 35 -14.84 -21.20 -23.31
C VAL A 35 -14.42 -22.21 -24.35
N ALA A 36 -15.39 -22.89 -24.95
CA ALA A 36 -15.18 -23.87 -26.00
C ALA A 36 -16.32 -23.84 -27.02
N GLU A 37 -16.06 -24.35 -28.22
CA GLU A 37 -17.10 -24.67 -29.19
C GLU A 37 -17.77 -25.99 -28.79
N PHE A 38 -19.07 -26.14 -29.08
CA PHE A 38 -19.82 -27.38 -28.91
C PHE A 38 -20.68 -27.67 -30.13
N SER A 39 -20.82 -28.95 -30.47
CA SER A 39 -21.68 -29.39 -31.58
C SER A 39 -23.15 -29.40 -31.13
N PRO A 40 -24.07 -28.72 -31.83
CA PRO A 40 -25.50 -28.69 -31.48
C PRO A 40 -26.25 -30.02 -31.66
N SER A 41 -25.57 -31.12 -32.02
CA SER A 41 -26.21 -32.39 -32.41
C SER A 41 -26.83 -33.17 -31.24
N SER A 42 -26.67 -32.73 -29.99
CA SER A 42 -27.51 -33.20 -28.89
C SER A 42 -28.75 -32.31 -28.82
N SER A 43 -29.91 -32.85 -29.19
CA SER A 43 -31.20 -32.34 -28.72
C SER A 43 -31.06 -31.90 -27.27
N LEU A 44 -31.51 -30.67 -26.94
CA LEU A 44 -31.60 -30.17 -25.57
C LEU A 44 -31.98 -31.33 -24.65
N GLU A 45 -31.14 -31.64 -23.66
CA GLU A 45 -31.49 -32.68 -22.71
C GLU A 45 -32.84 -32.30 -22.08
N LYS A 46 -33.71 -33.28 -21.78
CA LYS A 46 -35.14 -33.07 -21.43
C LYS A 46 -35.41 -32.12 -20.24
N GLU A 47 -34.38 -31.59 -19.59
CA GLU A 47 -34.41 -30.69 -18.43
C GLU A 47 -33.77 -29.30 -18.70
N GLU A 48 -33.29 -29.02 -19.92
CA GLU A 48 -32.64 -27.75 -20.27
C GLU A 48 -33.66 -26.66 -20.68
N THR A 49 -33.69 -25.53 -19.96
CA THR A 49 -34.58 -24.39 -20.26
C THR A 49 -33.79 -23.26 -20.92
N ALA A 50 -34.20 -22.83 -22.11
CA ALA A 50 -33.60 -21.70 -22.80
C ALA A 50 -34.09 -20.36 -22.20
N VAL A 51 -33.16 -19.44 -21.96
CA VAL A 51 -33.42 -18.12 -21.40
C VAL A 51 -33.02 -17.04 -22.40
N ASP A 52 -33.91 -16.08 -22.62
CA ASP A 52 -33.59 -14.86 -23.37
C ASP A 52 -32.88 -13.85 -22.47
N VAL A 53 -31.61 -13.59 -22.77
CA VAL A 53 -30.75 -12.69 -22.00
C VAL A 53 -31.32 -11.27 -21.98
N ALA A 54 -31.96 -10.81 -23.07
CA ALA A 54 -32.45 -9.45 -23.17
C ALA A 54 -33.59 -9.14 -22.18
N THR A 55 -34.33 -10.17 -21.76
CA THR A 55 -35.44 -10.05 -20.80
C THR A 55 -35.09 -10.49 -19.38
N ASP A 56 -33.92 -11.11 -19.17
CA ASP A 56 -33.49 -11.62 -17.86
C ASP A 56 -32.58 -10.61 -17.15
N ALA A 57 -33.18 -9.75 -16.33
CA ALA A 57 -32.44 -8.75 -15.56
C ALA A 57 -31.43 -9.37 -14.56
N ALA A 58 -31.66 -10.59 -14.07
CA ALA A 58 -30.78 -11.23 -13.12
C ALA A 58 -29.46 -11.66 -13.78
N LEU A 59 -29.49 -12.10 -15.04
CA LEU A 59 -28.29 -12.36 -15.83
C LEU A 59 -27.56 -11.08 -16.27
N GLN A 60 -28.28 -9.98 -16.50
CA GLN A 60 -27.69 -8.71 -16.90
C GLN A 60 -26.98 -7.98 -15.76
N ASN A 61 -27.42 -8.20 -14.53
CA ASN A 61 -26.76 -7.68 -13.33
C ASN A 61 -25.52 -8.52 -12.98
N GLU A 62 -24.55 -7.91 -12.31
CA GLU A 62 -23.35 -8.61 -11.83
C GLU A 62 -23.70 -9.65 -10.77
N HIS A 63 -23.32 -10.90 -11.02
CA HIS A 63 -23.65 -12.03 -10.16
C HIS A 63 -22.55 -13.10 -10.17
N SER A 64 -22.62 -13.98 -9.17
CA SER A 64 -21.90 -15.25 -9.06
C SER A 64 -22.90 -16.41 -8.94
N SER A 65 -22.44 -17.63 -8.62
CA SER A 65 -23.33 -18.79 -8.41
C SER A 65 -22.88 -19.67 -7.26
N ALA A 66 -23.80 -20.39 -6.63
CA ALA A 66 -23.48 -21.31 -5.55
C ALA A 66 -22.66 -22.55 -6.01
N ALA A 67 -22.67 -22.85 -7.31
CA ALA A 67 -21.94 -23.95 -7.93
C ALA A 67 -21.29 -23.52 -9.24
N ASN A 68 -20.43 -24.38 -9.80
CA ASN A 68 -19.91 -24.20 -11.16
C ASN A 68 -21.08 -24.32 -12.15
N VAL A 69 -21.11 -23.45 -13.16
CA VAL A 69 -22.21 -23.39 -14.14
C VAL A 69 -21.65 -23.44 -15.56
N GLU A 70 -22.36 -24.10 -16.46
CA GLU A 70 -22.11 -24.02 -17.90
C GLU A 70 -23.26 -23.29 -18.59
N TYR A 71 -22.93 -22.27 -19.38
CA TYR A 71 -23.87 -21.60 -20.27
C TYR A 71 -23.57 -21.96 -21.71
N LYS A 72 -24.58 -22.43 -22.44
CA LYS A 72 -24.49 -22.73 -23.88
C LYS A 72 -25.27 -21.68 -24.67
N VAL A 73 -24.63 -21.04 -25.64
CA VAL A 73 -25.33 -20.12 -26.56
C VAL A 73 -26.00 -20.95 -27.64
N VAL A 74 -27.33 -21.01 -27.60
CA VAL A 74 -28.14 -21.79 -28.55
C VAL A 74 -28.72 -20.93 -29.68
N LYS A 75 -28.70 -19.61 -29.52
CA LYS A 75 -29.13 -18.67 -30.55
C LYS A 75 -28.46 -17.32 -30.39
N GLY A 76 -27.98 -16.74 -31.48
CA GLY A 76 -27.52 -15.34 -31.52
C GLY A 76 -26.14 -15.12 -30.92
N ARG A 77 -25.91 -13.90 -30.39
CA ARG A 77 -24.61 -13.46 -29.83
C ARG A 77 -24.82 -12.63 -28.56
N VAL A 78 -23.94 -12.81 -27.58
CA VAL A 78 -24.00 -12.13 -26.28
C VAL A 78 -22.60 -11.78 -25.79
N HIS A 79 -22.47 -10.66 -25.09
CA HIS A 79 -21.25 -10.38 -24.35
C HIS A 79 -21.33 -11.01 -22.96
N LEU A 80 -20.29 -11.72 -22.56
CA LEU A 80 -20.07 -12.12 -21.19
C LEU A 80 -18.97 -11.21 -20.63
N ASP A 81 -19.34 -10.33 -19.70
CA ASP A 81 -18.41 -9.48 -18.96
C ASP A 81 -18.08 -10.17 -17.64
N MET A 82 -16.81 -10.26 -17.27
CA MET A 82 -16.32 -10.94 -16.07
C MET A 82 -15.37 -10.04 -15.30
N ARG A 83 -15.30 -10.19 -13.97
CA ARG A 83 -14.31 -9.47 -13.15
C ARG A 83 -13.03 -10.28 -13.00
N ASP A 84 -11.92 -9.57 -13.09
CA ASP A 84 -10.59 -10.06 -12.75
C ASP A 84 -10.28 -9.83 -11.25
N SER A 85 -9.12 -10.28 -10.75
CA SER A 85 -8.77 -10.14 -9.32
C SER A 85 -8.45 -8.72 -8.89
N ALA A 86 -8.28 -7.79 -9.84
CA ALA A 86 -8.21 -6.34 -9.59
C ALA A 86 -9.56 -5.64 -9.80
N ASP A 87 -10.64 -6.41 -9.88
CA ASP A 87 -11.97 -5.88 -10.12
C ASP A 87 -12.11 -5.17 -11.48
N CYS A 88 -11.31 -5.54 -12.48
CA CYS A 88 -11.43 -4.98 -13.82
C CYS A 88 -12.35 -5.84 -14.70
N TRP A 89 -13.09 -5.21 -15.60
CA TRP A 89 -14.00 -5.89 -16.51
C TRP A 89 -13.26 -6.45 -17.72
N VAL A 90 -13.37 -7.77 -17.91
CA VAL A 90 -12.95 -8.50 -19.09
C VAL A 90 -14.20 -8.90 -19.88
N ARG A 91 -14.31 -8.44 -21.12
CA ARG A 91 -15.40 -8.81 -22.03
C ARG A 91 -14.96 -9.93 -22.96
N CYS A 92 -15.81 -10.95 -23.11
CA CYS A 92 -15.75 -11.90 -24.21
C CYS A 92 -17.08 -11.92 -24.97
N THR A 93 -17.01 -12.19 -26.27
CA THR A 93 -18.19 -12.33 -27.14
C THR A 93 -18.44 -13.80 -27.39
N LEU A 94 -19.58 -14.30 -26.93
CA LEU A 94 -20.03 -15.66 -27.18
C LEU A 94 -21.03 -15.68 -28.34
N THR A 95 -20.85 -16.63 -29.26
CA THR A 95 -21.73 -16.84 -30.41
C THR A 95 -22.43 -18.19 -30.31
N GLU A 96 -23.50 -18.36 -31.10
CA GLU A 96 -24.19 -19.65 -31.24
C GLU A 96 -23.21 -20.82 -31.47
N GLY A 97 -23.41 -21.92 -30.74
CA GLY A 97 -22.49 -23.07 -30.74
C GLY A 97 -21.30 -22.92 -29.80
N MET A 98 -21.24 -21.88 -28.96
CA MET A 98 -20.24 -21.74 -27.91
C MET A 98 -20.79 -22.06 -26.53
N LYS A 99 -19.95 -22.65 -25.68
CA LYS A 99 -20.24 -22.87 -24.27
C LYS A 99 -19.18 -22.21 -23.39
N ALA A 100 -19.61 -21.60 -22.30
CA ALA A 100 -18.75 -21.05 -21.26
C ALA A 100 -18.96 -21.85 -19.98
N SER A 101 -17.89 -22.38 -19.41
CA SER A 101 -17.88 -23.02 -18.10
C SER A 101 -17.26 -22.07 -17.08
N LEU A 102 -18.02 -21.71 -16.05
CA LEU A 102 -17.66 -20.71 -15.04
C LEU A 102 -17.59 -21.35 -13.66
N SER A 103 -16.55 -21.00 -12.91
CA SER A 103 -16.42 -21.39 -11.51
C SER A 103 -17.45 -20.69 -10.63
N LEU A 104 -17.78 -21.28 -9.48
CA LEU A 104 -18.77 -20.74 -8.54
C LEU A 104 -18.50 -19.30 -8.09
N ARG A 105 -17.23 -18.89 -7.96
CA ARG A 105 -16.85 -17.54 -7.52
C ARG A 105 -16.64 -16.54 -8.66
N ALA A 106 -16.68 -16.97 -9.91
CA ALA A 106 -16.51 -16.07 -11.04
C ALA A 106 -17.66 -15.05 -11.08
N LEU A 107 -17.33 -13.78 -10.87
CA LEU A 107 -18.26 -12.67 -11.01
C LEU A 107 -18.43 -12.34 -12.49
N ARG A 108 -19.70 -12.24 -12.92
CA ARG A 108 -20.03 -12.02 -14.32
C ARG A 108 -21.35 -11.28 -14.53
N ARG A 109 -21.56 -10.80 -15.74
CA ARG A 109 -22.86 -10.39 -16.28
C ARG A 109 -22.95 -10.70 -17.77
N PHE A 110 -24.16 -10.92 -18.26
CA PHE A 110 -24.42 -11.05 -19.69
C PHE A 110 -24.98 -9.75 -20.24
N VAL A 111 -24.28 -9.13 -21.18
CA VAL A 111 -24.71 -7.90 -21.82
C VAL A 111 -25.31 -8.23 -23.20
N PRO A 112 -26.61 -7.94 -23.43
CA PRO A 112 -27.23 -8.18 -24.72
C PRO A 112 -26.63 -7.27 -25.79
N ILE A 113 -26.44 -7.80 -26.99
CA ILE A 113 -25.99 -7.02 -28.16
C ILE A 113 -27.23 -6.49 -28.86
N ALA A 114 -27.35 -5.15 -28.97
CA ALA A 114 -28.50 -4.50 -29.58
C ALA A 114 -28.84 -5.10 -30.96
N GLY A 115 -30.11 -5.47 -31.15
CA GLY A 115 -30.63 -6.05 -32.39
C GLY A 115 -30.43 -7.57 -32.56
N ASN A 116 -29.85 -8.28 -31.58
CA ASN A 116 -29.74 -9.74 -31.61
C ASN A 116 -30.51 -10.38 -30.44
N ALA A 117 -31.40 -11.32 -30.72
CA ALA A 117 -31.97 -12.20 -29.69
C ALA A 117 -30.91 -13.23 -29.28
N ALA A 118 -30.52 -13.24 -28.00
CA ALA A 118 -29.51 -14.16 -27.48
C ALA A 118 -30.16 -15.14 -26.50
N GLN A 119 -30.16 -16.43 -26.85
CA GLN A 119 -30.68 -17.48 -25.97
C GLN A 119 -29.54 -18.30 -25.38
N LEU A 120 -29.56 -18.42 -24.05
CA LEU A 120 -28.64 -19.22 -23.27
C LEU A 120 -29.37 -20.40 -22.65
N VAL A 121 -28.71 -21.55 -22.63
CA VAL A 121 -29.12 -22.70 -21.81
C VAL A 121 -28.17 -22.78 -20.62
N ASP A 122 -28.75 -22.82 -19.43
CA ASP A 122 -28.05 -23.04 -18.17
C ASP A 122 -28.07 -24.54 -17.86
N SER A 123 -26.90 -25.17 -17.73
CA SER A 123 -26.80 -26.62 -17.52
C SER A 123 -27.06 -27.05 -16.07
N SER A 124 -27.39 -26.14 -15.15
CA SER A 124 -27.66 -26.50 -13.76
C SER A 124 -29.00 -27.24 -13.64
N LYS A 125 -28.99 -28.45 -13.06
CA LYS A 125 -30.20 -29.29 -12.85
C LYS A 125 -31.19 -28.74 -11.80
N ALA A 126 -30.91 -27.57 -11.23
CA ALA A 126 -31.69 -26.94 -10.16
C ALA A 126 -32.15 -25.54 -10.59
N ALA A 127 -33.14 -24.97 -9.90
CA ALA A 127 -33.55 -23.58 -10.09
C ALA A 127 -32.32 -22.65 -10.03
N ARG A 128 -32.18 -21.79 -11.04
CA ARG A 128 -31.01 -20.94 -11.27
C ARG A 128 -30.60 -20.18 -9.99
N SER A 129 -29.52 -20.63 -9.34
CA SER A 129 -29.03 -20.07 -8.07
C SER A 129 -27.97 -18.98 -8.33
N LEU A 130 -28.44 -17.80 -8.77
CA LEU A 130 -27.58 -16.62 -8.91
C LEU A 130 -27.41 -15.92 -7.56
N THR A 131 -26.18 -15.50 -7.27
CA THR A 131 -25.87 -14.74 -6.06
C THR A 131 -25.35 -13.37 -6.47
N ALA A 132 -26.13 -12.33 -6.21
CA ALA A 132 -25.70 -10.95 -6.47
C ALA A 132 -24.42 -10.65 -5.67
N ARG A 133 -23.49 -9.90 -6.28
CA ARG A 133 -22.26 -9.47 -5.60
C ARG A 133 -22.55 -8.62 -4.37
N TYR A 134 -23.52 -7.71 -4.52
CA TYR A 134 -23.97 -6.82 -3.47
C TYR A 134 -25.46 -7.07 -3.21
N THR A 135 -25.81 -7.24 -1.94
CA THR A 135 -27.22 -7.40 -1.52
C THR A 135 -27.89 -6.06 -1.27
N ARG A 136 -27.11 -4.98 -1.07
CA ARG A 136 -27.61 -3.61 -0.89
C ARG A 136 -27.04 -2.69 -1.98
N PRO A 137 -27.87 -1.81 -2.59
CA PRO A 137 -27.39 -0.84 -3.58
C PRO A 137 -26.29 0.10 -3.07
N ALA A 138 -26.32 0.46 -1.78
CA ALA A 138 -25.30 1.32 -1.16
C ALA A 138 -23.91 0.67 -1.15
N ASP A 139 -23.82 -0.66 -1.00
CA ASP A 139 -22.55 -1.38 -1.02
C ASP A 139 -21.96 -1.47 -2.44
N ALA A 140 -22.83 -1.47 -3.46
CA ALA A 140 -22.40 -1.39 -4.86
C ALA A 140 -21.89 0.01 -5.23
N ALA A 141 -22.48 1.06 -4.66
CA ALA A 141 -22.07 2.45 -4.89
C ALA A 141 -20.75 2.81 -4.18
N SER A 142 -20.52 2.28 -2.97
CA SER A 142 -19.29 2.53 -2.20
C SER A 142 -18.07 1.76 -2.70
N HIS A 143 -18.28 0.66 -3.43
CA HIS A 143 -17.22 -0.16 -4.03
C HIS A 143 -16.80 0.25 -5.44
N SER A 144 -17.10 1.49 -5.88
CA SER A 144 -16.52 2.06 -7.10
C SER A 144 -15.02 2.36 -6.92
N THR A 145 -14.21 1.34 -6.62
CA THR A 145 -12.76 1.38 -6.75
C THR A 145 -12.43 1.23 -8.24
N LEU A 146 -12.60 2.32 -8.98
CA LEU A 146 -11.91 2.52 -10.24
C LEU A 146 -10.44 2.73 -9.90
N VAL A 147 -9.69 1.64 -9.68
CA VAL A 147 -8.23 1.74 -9.83
C VAL A 147 -8.00 1.78 -11.33
N ASP A 148 -7.70 2.98 -11.84
CA ASP A 148 -7.54 3.17 -13.28
C ASP A 148 -6.30 2.40 -13.74
N ALA A 149 -6.45 1.64 -14.83
CA ALA A 149 -5.30 1.02 -15.50
C ALA A 149 -4.22 2.05 -15.87
N ASN A 150 -4.62 3.31 -16.11
CA ASN A 150 -3.69 4.41 -16.33
C ASN A 150 -2.91 4.77 -15.08
N GLU A 151 -3.51 4.79 -13.89
CA GLU A 151 -2.81 5.06 -12.63
C GLU A 151 -1.68 4.05 -12.40
N CYS A 152 -1.92 2.76 -12.71
CA CYS A 152 -0.87 1.74 -12.64
C CYS A 152 0.30 2.04 -13.59
N ARG A 153 0.02 2.48 -14.81
CA ARG A 153 1.05 2.84 -15.80
C ARG A 153 1.80 4.10 -15.39
N GLU A 154 1.10 5.09 -14.86
CA GLU A 154 1.68 6.33 -14.34
C GLU A 154 2.59 6.06 -13.16
N LEU A 155 2.16 5.22 -12.21
CA LEU A 155 2.96 4.81 -11.06
C LEU A 155 4.27 4.13 -11.48
N VAL A 156 4.22 3.23 -12.48
CA VAL A 156 5.45 2.63 -13.03
C VAL A 156 6.39 3.70 -13.58
N CYS A 157 5.87 4.70 -14.29
CA CYS A 157 6.67 5.79 -14.84
C CYS A 157 7.26 6.68 -13.73
N GLU A 158 6.48 6.99 -12.69
CA GLU A 158 6.91 7.76 -11.53
C GLU A 158 8.05 7.05 -10.79
N LEU A 159 7.87 5.77 -10.47
CA LEU A 159 8.89 4.96 -9.79
C LEU A 159 10.16 4.84 -10.63
N CYS A 160 10.06 4.70 -11.95
CA CYS A 160 11.23 4.71 -12.83
C CYS A 160 12.02 6.04 -12.78
N ARG A 161 11.34 7.20 -12.69
CA ARG A 161 11.99 8.51 -12.53
C ARG A 161 12.71 8.61 -11.19
N LEU A 162 12.06 8.13 -10.13
CA LEU A 162 12.66 8.07 -8.80
C LEU A 162 13.92 7.20 -8.81
N TYR A 163 13.83 5.97 -9.32
CA TYR A 163 14.95 5.02 -9.35
C TYR A 163 16.08 5.44 -10.29
N TYR A 164 15.80 6.25 -11.31
CA TYR A 164 16.85 6.91 -12.07
C TYR A 164 17.59 7.95 -11.23
N THR A 165 16.86 8.77 -10.47
CA THR A 165 17.43 9.83 -9.61
C THR A 165 18.30 9.26 -8.49
N THR A 166 17.96 8.07 -7.99
CA THR A 166 18.78 7.33 -7.01
C THR A 166 19.90 6.51 -7.63
N GLU A 167 20.13 6.64 -8.95
CA GLU A 167 21.14 5.94 -9.75
C GLU A 167 20.96 4.41 -9.90
N TRP A 168 19.77 3.87 -9.61
CA TRP A 168 19.50 2.44 -9.69
C TRP A 168 19.14 1.94 -11.10
N MET A 169 18.60 2.84 -11.94
CA MET A 169 18.19 2.55 -13.31
C MET A 169 18.89 3.45 -14.35
N THR A 170 20.19 3.71 -14.17
CA THR A 170 20.97 4.57 -15.07
C THR A 170 21.39 3.84 -16.34
N GLY A 171 21.73 4.60 -17.39
CA GLY A 171 22.30 4.04 -18.62
C GLY A 171 21.38 3.08 -19.37
N THR A 172 20.05 3.23 -19.24
CA THR A 172 19.00 2.31 -19.73
C THR A 172 18.93 0.95 -19.03
N GLY A 173 19.84 0.70 -18.07
CA GLY A 173 19.88 -0.47 -17.22
C GLY A 173 18.77 -0.49 -16.18
N GLY A 174 18.59 -1.65 -15.56
CA GLY A 174 17.46 -1.92 -14.70
C GLY A 174 16.13 -2.01 -15.44
N ALA A 175 15.12 -2.47 -14.72
CA ALA A 175 13.75 -2.59 -15.20
C ALA A 175 12.83 -2.79 -14.00
N MET A 176 11.53 -2.61 -14.20
CA MET A 176 10.54 -3.02 -13.21
C MET A 176 9.30 -3.61 -13.87
N SER A 177 8.56 -4.34 -13.05
CA SER A 177 7.19 -4.76 -13.32
C SER A 177 6.26 -4.45 -12.16
N LEU A 178 5.00 -4.19 -12.50
CA LEU A 178 3.90 -4.02 -11.55
C LEU A 178 2.75 -4.92 -11.99
N ARG A 179 2.19 -5.69 -11.07
CA ARG A 179 1.02 -6.53 -11.27
C ARG A 179 -0.20 -5.88 -10.65
N HIS A 180 -1.27 -5.79 -11.43
CA HIS A 180 -2.58 -5.38 -10.97
C HIS A 180 -3.60 -6.36 -11.56
N GLY A 181 -4.15 -7.22 -10.69
CA GLY A 181 -5.00 -8.33 -11.10
C GLY A 181 -4.22 -9.34 -11.94
N GLU A 182 -4.73 -9.62 -13.13
CA GLU A 182 -4.20 -10.57 -14.09
C GLU A 182 -3.26 -9.90 -15.10
N ARG A 183 -3.05 -8.58 -14.96
CA ARG A 183 -2.21 -7.76 -15.84
C ARG A 183 -0.88 -7.44 -15.17
N ILE A 184 0.20 -7.53 -15.94
CA ILE A 184 1.55 -7.17 -15.52
C ILE A 184 2.09 -6.10 -16.45
N TYR A 185 2.27 -4.89 -15.92
CA TYR A 185 2.90 -3.77 -16.60
C TYR A 185 4.41 -3.92 -16.52
N VAL A 186 5.10 -3.90 -17.66
CA VAL A 186 6.54 -4.14 -17.76
C VAL A 186 7.21 -3.04 -18.56
N THR A 187 8.29 -2.51 -18.00
CA THR A 187 9.14 -1.54 -18.70
C THR A 187 9.84 -2.14 -19.93
N PRO A 188 10.00 -1.39 -21.03
CA PRO A 188 10.73 -1.85 -22.20
C PRO A 188 12.27 -1.82 -22.01
N SER A 189 12.95 -2.63 -22.81
CA SER A 189 14.42 -2.71 -22.87
C SER A 189 15.03 -1.53 -23.62
N GLY A 190 16.22 -1.10 -23.17
CA GLY A 190 17.08 -0.18 -23.92
C GLY A 190 16.53 1.24 -24.10
N VAL A 191 15.57 1.65 -23.28
CA VAL A 191 15.05 3.03 -23.26
C VAL A 191 15.46 3.75 -21.97
N PRO A 192 15.57 5.10 -22.01
CA PRO A 192 15.77 5.91 -20.81
C PRO A 192 14.55 5.79 -19.88
N LYS A 193 14.77 5.25 -18.68
CA LYS A 193 13.70 4.87 -17.73
C LYS A 193 13.02 6.10 -17.13
N GLU A 194 13.76 7.18 -16.96
CA GLU A 194 13.28 8.48 -16.47
C GLU A 194 12.37 9.23 -17.46
N ARG A 195 12.31 8.79 -18.71
CA ARG A 195 11.49 9.43 -19.76
C ARG A 195 10.31 8.59 -20.22
N LEU A 196 10.06 7.45 -19.57
CA LEU A 196 8.94 6.57 -19.88
C LEU A 196 7.61 7.33 -19.76
N GLN A 197 6.74 7.04 -20.71
CA GLN A 197 5.33 7.44 -20.71
C GLN A 197 4.44 6.19 -20.54
N PRO A 198 3.21 6.32 -20.02
CA PRO A 198 2.29 5.19 -19.80
C PRO A 198 2.11 4.24 -21.02
N GLU A 199 2.08 4.81 -22.21
CA GLU A 199 1.92 4.13 -23.50
C GLU A 199 3.21 3.43 -23.99
N ASP A 200 4.35 3.72 -23.36
CA ASP A 200 5.63 3.05 -23.63
C ASP A 200 5.76 1.71 -22.88
N LEU A 201 4.80 1.35 -22.02
CA LEU A 201 4.81 0.11 -21.26
C LEU A 201 4.20 -1.06 -22.02
N TYR A 202 4.79 -2.24 -21.82
CA TYR A 202 4.15 -3.51 -22.17
C TYR A 202 3.16 -3.92 -21.10
N VAL A 203 2.08 -4.60 -21.50
CA VAL A 203 1.19 -5.31 -20.57
C VAL A 203 1.20 -6.78 -20.93
N LEU A 204 1.45 -7.63 -19.95
CA LEU A 204 1.48 -9.08 -20.09
C LEU A 204 0.37 -9.71 -19.24
N ASP A 205 -0.06 -10.91 -19.63
CA ASP A 205 -0.77 -11.82 -18.73
C ASP A 205 0.21 -12.61 -17.84
N LEU A 206 -0.31 -13.41 -16.92
CA LEU A 206 0.50 -14.23 -16.01
C LEU A 206 1.32 -15.32 -16.71
N ASP A 207 0.93 -15.73 -17.92
CA ASP A 207 1.69 -16.68 -18.75
C ASP A 207 2.76 -15.99 -19.62
N GLY A 208 2.86 -14.66 -19.54
CA GLY A 208 3.81 -13.85 -20.32
C GLY A 208 3.31 -13.51 -21.73
N GLY A 209 2.05 -13.79 -22.03
CA GLY A 209 1.39 -13.36 -23.26
C GLY A 209 1.24 -11.85 -23.30
N ILE A 210 1.66 -11.22 -24.40
CA ILE A 210 1.58 -9.75 -24.55
C ILE A 210 0.13 -9.33 -24.79
N LEU A 211 -0.48 -8.65 -23.82
CA LEU A 211 -1.81 -8.05 -23.91
C LEU A 211 -1.77 -6.70 -24.63
N SER A 212 -0.74 -5.90 -24.35
CA SER A 212 -0.56 -4.56 -24.93
C SER A 212 0.92 -4.29 -25.16
N SER A 213 1.23 -3.56 -26.24
CA SER A 213 2.61 -3.23 -26.60
C SER A 213 2.74 -1.77 -27.05
N PRO A 214 3.90 -1.14 -26.83
CA PRO A 214 4.15 0.23 -27.28
C PRO A 214 3.99 0.36 -28.79
N LYS A 215 3.48 1.52 -29.22
CA LYS A 215 3.40 1.86 -30.66
C LYS A 215 4.74 2.40 -31.16
N ALA A 216 5.02 2.19 -32.44
CA ALA A 216 6.19 2.79 -33.07
C ALA A 216 6.06 4.32 -33.11
N LYS A 217 7.01 5.03 -32.49
CA LYS A 217 7.11 6.48 -32.65
C LYS A 217 7.66 6.79 -34.07
N PRO A 218 7.24 7.89 -34.72
CA PRO A 218 7.71 8.22 -36.07
C PRO A 218 9.24 8.16 -36.19
N GLY A 219 9.74 7.38 -37.17
CA GLY A 219 11.19 7.20 -37.40
C GLY A 219 11.92 6.32 -36.38
N LYS A 220 11.24 5.68 -35.42
CA LYS A 220 11.85 4.81 -34.41
C LYS A 220 11.26 3.41 -34.43
N LYS A 221 12.10 2.40 -34.16
CA LYS A 221 11.63 1.02 -33.95
C LYS A 221 10.87 0.93 -32.62
N VAL A 222 9.89 0.03 -32.55
CA VAL A 222 9.21 -0.30 -31.30
C VAL A 222 10.26 -0.81 -30.30
N PRO A 223 10.33 -0.24 -29.07
CA PRO A 223 11.19 -0.76 -28.01
C PRO A 223 10.88 -2.23 -27.76
N LYS A 224 11.87 -3.07 -27.45
CA LYS A 224 11.62 -4.49 -27.16
C LYS A 224 11.12 -4.65 -25.72
N LEU A 225 10.38 -5.72 -25.46
CA LEU A 225 10.10 -6.17 -24.09
C LEU A 225 11.43 -6.43 -23.35
N SER A 226 11.48 -6.12 -22.05
CA SER A 226 12.64 -6.38 -21.22
C SER A 226 13.00 -7.88 -21.16
N ASP A 227 14.29 -8.20 -21.23
CA ASP A 227 14.80 -9.55 -21.00
C ASP A 227 14.59 -10.01 -19.54
N CYS A 228 14.28 -9.08 -18.62
CA CYS A 228 13.84 -9.38 -17.26
C CYS A 228 12.45 -10.04 -17.18
N ALA A 229 11.63 -9.97 -18.23
CA ALA A 229 10.22 -10.37 -18.15
C ALA A 229 9.99 -11.80 -17.60
N PRO A 230 10.75 -12.83 -18.00
CA PRO A 230 10.62 -14.17 -17.41
C PRO A 230 10.96 -14.22 -15.90
N LEU A 231 11.89 -13.38 -15.43
CA LEU A 231 12.28 -13.30 -14.02
C LEU A 231 11.15 -12.67 -13.21
N PHE A 232 10.56 -11.58 -13.73
CA PHE A 232 9.43 -10.91 -13.12
C PHE A 232 8.21 -11.82 -13.02
N LEU A 233 7.92 -12.59 -14.08
CA LEU A 233 6.85 -13.59 -14.07
C LEU A 233 7.05 -14.64 -12.97
N ASN A 234 8.29 -15.12 -12.77
CA ASN A 234 8.60 -16.04 -11.67
C ASN A 234 8.33 -15.41 -10.30
N ALA A 235 8.74 -14.16 -10.07
CA ALA A 235 8.45 -13.46 -8.81
C ALA A 235 6.94 -13.27 -8.57
N HIS A 236 6.17 -12.87 -9.60
CA HIS A 236 4.72 -12.73 -9.50
C HIS A 236 4.01 -14.08 -9.24
N LYS A 237 4.53 -15.19 -9.81
CA LYS A 237 3.94 -16.53 -9.67
C LYS A 237 4.31 -17.21 -8.35
N ILE A 238 5.60 -17.26 -8.03
CA ILE A 238 6.17 -17.99 -6.87
C ILE A 238 5.99 -17.17 -5.59
N ARG A 239 6.27 -15.87 -5.63
CA ARG A 239 6.29 -15.00 -4.45
C ARG A 239 5.05 -14.14 -4.29
N LYS A 240 4.10 -14.22 -5.22
CA LYS A 240 2.91 -13.36 -5.27
C LYS A 240 3.25 -11.88 -5.18
N ALA A 241 4.42 -11.50 -5.70
CA ALA A 241 4.85 -10.11 -5.72
C ALA A 241 3.85 -9.24 -6.49
N ALA A 242 3.54 -8.06 -5.98
CA ALA A 242 2.87 -7.02 -6.75
C ALA A 242 3.87 -6.23 -7.59
N VAL A 243 5.06 -5.95 -7.06
CA VAL A 243 6.09 -5.19 -7.78
C VAL A 243 7.43 -5.92 -7.71
N VAL A 244 8.15 -5.89 -8.83
CA VAL A 244 9.52 -6.40 -8.93
C VAL A 244 10.40 -5.31 -9.54
N LEU A 245 11.51 -5.03 -8.89
CA LEU A 245 12.52 -4.06 -9.29
C LEU A 245 13.82 -4.80 -9.61
N HIS A 246 14.40 -4.49 -10.76
CA HIS A 246 15.77 -4.80 -11.10
C HIS A 246 16.60 -3.51 -11.03
N SER A 247 17.50 -3.44 -10.06
CA SER A 247 18.42 -2.33 -9.84
C SER A 247 19.85 -2.69 -10.26
N HIS A 248 20.53 -1.74 -10.90
CA HIS A 248 21.95 -1.80 -11.26
C HIS A 248 22.79 -0.88 -10.36
N GLY A 249 22.27 -0.46 -9.20
CA GLY A 249 23.00 0.46 -8.32
C GLY A 249 24.35 -0.09 -7.89
N ILE A 250 25.35 0.79 -7.79
CA ILE A 250 26.74 0.41 -7.55
C ILE A 250 26.93 -0.35 -6.23
N THR A 251 26.14 -0.02 -5.20
CA THR A 251 26.18 -0.70 -3.90
C THR A 251 25.83 -2.18 -4.02
N CYS A 252 24.92 -2.56 -4.92
CA CYS A 252 24.60 -3.96 -5.21
C CYS A 252 25.81 -4.71 -5.79
N ASN A 253 26.48 -4.10 -6.77
CA ASN A 253 27.65 -4.71 -7.41
C ASN A 253 28.78 -4.93 -6.39
N LEU A 254 29.08 -3.91 -5.59
CA LEU A 254 30.11 -3.98 -4.57
C LEU A 254 29.76 -4.97 -3.45
N ALA A 255 28.51 -4.98 -2.95
CA ALA A 255 28.07 -5.97 -1.97
C ALA A 255 28.17 -7.40 -2.50
N ALA A 256 27.85 -7.63 -3.77
CA ALA A 256 28.00 -8.95 -4.39
C ALA A 256 29.48 -9.37 -4.46
N ALA A 257 30.38 -8.43 -4.73
CA ALA A 257 31.83 -8.65 -4.74
C ALA A 257 32.40 -8.90 -3.33
N LEU A 258 31.83 -8.29 -2.27
CA LEU A 258 32.18 -8.62 -0.88
C LEU A 258 31.92 -10.10 -0.55
N CYS A 259 31.00 -10.72 -1.29
CA CYS A 259 30.57 -12.11 -1.19
C CYS A 259 31.20 -13.02 -2.24
N ASP A 260 32.30 -12.63 -2.91
CA ASP A 260 33.00 -13.53 -3.84
C ASP A 260 33.39 -14.84 -3.12
N GLY A 261 33.01 -15.97 -3.71
CA GLY A 261 33.16 -17.31 -3.11
C GLY A 261 32.10 -17.70 -2.08
N LYS A 262 31.11 -16.85 -1.78
CA LYS A 262 30.00 -17.12 -0.84
C LYS A 262 28.65 -17.05 -1.54
N SER A 263 27.73 -17.94 -1.22
CA SER A 263 26.36 -17.95 -1.80
C SER A 263 25.43 -16.89 -1.21
N GLU A 264 25.86 -16.12 -0.22
CA GLU A 264 24.98 -15.24 0.56
C GLU A 264 25.70 -13.95 0.97
N PHE A 265 24.96 -12.86 0.96
CA PHE A 265 25.26 -11.64 1.69
C PHE A 265 24.53 -11.68 3.04
N ARG A 266 25.25 -11.36 4.12
CA ARG A 266 24.76 -11.40 5.49
C ARG A 266 25.10 -10.09 6.19
N ILE A 267 24.14 -9.50 6.88
CA ILE A 267 24.36 -8.32 7.73
C ILE A 267 23.43 -8.40 8.93
N SER A 268 23.88 -7.96 10.09
CA SER A 268 23.10 -8.06 11.32
C SER A 268 23.17 -6.79 12.17
N HIS A 269 22.19 -6.61 13.07
CA HIS A 269 22.15 -5.51 14.03
C HIS A 269 22.22 -4.13 13.38
N GLN A 270 21.46 -3.96 12.29
CA GLN A 270 21.29 -2.69 11.59
C GLN A 270 19.82 -2.30 11.58
N GLU A 271 19.54 -1.04 11.90
CA GLU A 271 18.17 -0.51 11.99
C GLU A 271 17.36 -0.72 10.71
N MET A 272 18.01 -0.55 9.55
CA MET A 272 17.40 -0.69 8.23
C MET A 272 16.99 -2.13 7.87
N ILE A 273 17.40 -3.14 8.65
CA ILE A 273 16.90 -4.52 8.48
C ILE A 273 15.39 -4.59 8.74
N LYS A 274 14.85 -3.79 9.66
CA LYS A 274 13.40 -3.73 9.95
C LYS A 274 12.57 -3.28 8.76
N GLY A 275 13.19 -2.58 7.83
CA GLY A 275 12.55 -2.20 6.58
C GLY A 275 12.39 -3.37 5.60
N ILE A 276 12.93 -4.56 5.88
CA ILE A 276 12.70 -5.77 5.10
C ILE A 276 11.57 -6.58 5.75
N THR A 277 10.52 -6.91 4.99
CA THR A 277 9.38 -7.67 5.51
C THR A 277 9.85 -8.95 6.22
N GLY A 278 9.32 -9.19 7.41
CA GLY A 278 9.61 -10.36 8.24
C GLY A 278 10.94 -10.31 9.01
N HIS A 279 11.59 -9.15 9.11
CA HIS A 279 12.86 -9.00 9.84
C HIS A 279 12.78 -7.91 10.91
N GLY A 280 13.47 -8.13 12.03
CA GLY A 280 13.72 -7.19 13.13
C GLY A 280 15.16 -6.67 13.16
N TYR A 281 15.44 -5.74 14.06
CA TYR A 281 16.78 -5.13 14.20
C TYR A 281 17.89 -6.15 14.49
N ALA A 282 17.64 -7.06 15.44
CA ALA A 282 18.63 -8.04 15.92
C ALA A 282 18.83 -9.21 14.94
N ASP A 283 18.01 -9.31 13.90
CA ASP A 283 18.09 -10.40 12.94
C ASP A 283 19.36 -10.31 12.11
N THR A 284 19.76 -11.45 11.56
CA THR A 284 20.74 -11.50 10.47
C THR A 284 19.97 -11.55 9.17
N LEU A 285 19.98 -10.45 8.42
CA LEU A 285 19.44 -10.43 7.07
C LEU A 285 20.31 -11.29 6.16
N VAL A 286 19.67 -12.21 5.44
CA VAL A 286 20.33 -13.06 4.43
C VAL A 286 19.77 -12.74 3.05
N VAL A 287 20.65 -12.28 2.16
CA VAL A 287 20.32 -12.06 0.74
C VAL A 287 21.11 -13.08 -0.09
N PRO A 288 20.45 -14.03 -0.78
CA PRO A 288 21.14 -14.99 -1.62
C PRO A 288 21.84 -14.29 -2.79
N VAL A 289 23.03 -14.79 -3.13
CA VAL A 289 23.88 -14.25 -4.18
C VAL A 289 24.15 -15.32 -5.23
N ILE A 290 23.80 -15.01 -6.48
CA ILE A 290 23.99 -15.91 -7.62
C ILE A 290 24.98 -15.33 -8.64
N ASP A 291 25.54 -16.20 -9.46
CA ASP A 291 26.44 -15.78 -10.54
C ASP A 291 25.66 -15.20 -11.72
N ASN A 292 26.25 -14.19 -12.35
CA ASN A 292 25.70 -13.60 -13.56
C ASN A 292 25.89 -14.52 -14.77
N VAL A 293 25.05 -14.31 -15.78
CA VAL A 293 25.13 -14.98 -17.07
C VAL A 293 25.06 -13.95 -18.20
N PRO A 294 25.64 -14.22 -19.39
CA PRO A 294 25.72 -13.22 -20.46
C PRO A 294 24.37 -12.70 -20.97
N LYS A 295 23.31 -13.51 -20.87
CA LYS A 295 21.96 -13.14 -21.28
C LYS A 295 21.05 -13.12 -20.06
N GLU A 296 20.49 -11.96 -19.78
CA GLU A 296 19.66 -11.72 -18.59
C GLU A 296 18.48 -12.69 -18.47
N SER A 297 17.80 -13.02 -19.58
CA SER A 297 16.71 -13.99 -19.57
C SER A 297 17.10 -15.38 -19.04
N ALA A 298 18.39 -15.75 -19.10
CA ALA A 298 18.88 -17.02 -18.58
C ALA A 298 19.00 -17.04 -17.04
N LEU A 299 18.89 -15.89 -16.36
CA LEU A 299 18.81 -15.80 -14.90
C LEU A 299 17.45 -16.26 -14.35
N ALA A 300 16.41 -16.38 -15.18
CA ALA A 300 15.06 -16.76 -14.75
C ALA A 300 15.02 -18.06 -13.94
N GLY A 301 15.69 -19.10 -14.44
CA GLY A 301 15.75 -20.41 -13.77
C GLY A 301 16.54 -20.39 -12.46
N PRO A 302 17.79 -19.88 -12.45
CA PRO A 302 18.55 -19.69 -11.21
C PRO A 302 17.81 -18.88 -10.13
N ILE A 303 17.17 -17.77 -10.51
CA ILE A 303 16.41 -16.93 -9.57
C ILE A 303 15.18 -17.67 -9.04
N ALA A 304 14.43 -18.40 -9.87
CA ALA A 304 13.29 -19.19 -9.42
C ALA A 304 13.70 -20.24 -8.36
N ARG A 305 14.76 -21.01 -8.62
CA ARG A 305 15.30 -21.97 -7.64
C ARG A 305 15.76 -21.29 -6.36
N THR A 306 16.30 -20.08 -6.46
CA THR A 306 16.72 -19.29 -5.31
C THR A 306 15.51 -18.82 -4.49
N MET A 307 14.42 -18.39 -5.14
CA MET A 307 13.18 -18.02 -4.46
C MET A 307 12.56 -19.20 -3.70
N GLU A 308 12.66 -20.41 -4.23
CA GLU A 308 12.20 -21.64 -3.57
C GLU A 308 13.11 -22.02 -2.37
N ALA A 309 14.44 -21.93 -2.55
CA ALA A 309 15.39 -22.25 -1.50
C ALA A 309 15.40 -21.22 -0.34
N TYR A 310 15.04 -19.98 -0.63
CA TYR A 310 14.99 -18.87 0.33
C TYR A 310 13.57 -18.26 0.38
N PRO A 311 12.59 -18.96 0.98
CA PRO A 311 11.18 -18.53 0.94
C PRO A 311 10.92 -17.19 1.64
N ASN A 312 11.76 -16.81 2.60
CA ASN A 312 11.63 -15.56 3.36
C ASN A 312 12.44 -14.40 2.76
N THR A 313 13.24 -14.63 1.70
CA THR A 313 14.00 -13.53 1.10
C THR A 313 13.10 -12.60 0.30
N SER A 314 13.41 -11.31 0.26
CA SER A 314 12.73 -10.34 -0.62
C SER A 314 13.57 -9.96 -1.83
N ALA A 315 14.76 -10.54 -1.98
CA ALA A 315 15.67 -10.19 -3.05
C ALA A 315 16.66 -11.30 -3.42
N VAL A 316 17.22 -11.21 -4.62
CA VAL A 316 18.39 -11.98 -5.06
C VAL A 316 19.42 -11.00 -5.60
N LEU A 317 20.65 -11.11 -5.12
CA LEU A 317 21.78 -10.33 -5.59
C LEU A 317 22.52 -11.11 -6.69
N VAL A 318 22.91 -10.43 -7.77
CA VAL A 318 23.57 -11.05 -8.92
C VAL A 318 24.96 -10.44 -9.09
N ARG A 319 26.00 -11.29 -9.05
CA ARG A 319 27.40 -10.84 -9.06
C ARG A 319 27.74 -10.00 -10.29
N ARG A 320 28.40 -8.87 -10.07
CA ARG A 320 28.82 -7.97 -11.17
C ARG A 320 27.67 -7.57 -12.09
N HIS A 321 26.46 -7.46 -11.54
CA HIS A 321 25.26 -7.11 -12.28
C HIS A 321 24.36 -6.17 -11.47
N GLY A 322 23.68 -6.66 -10.43
CA GLY A 322 22.62 -5.90 -9.80
C GLY A 322 21.81 -6.70 -8.78
N LEU A 323 20.62 -6.18 -8.47
CA LEU A 323 19.70 -6.69 -7.46
C LEU A 323 18.31 -6.87 -8.08
N PHE A 324 17.73 -8.05 -7.89
CA PHE A 324 16.30 -8.29 -8.10
C PHE A 324 15.61 -8.26 -6.75
N VAL A 325 14.68 -7.35 -6.53
CA VAL A 325 13.96 -7.16 -5.26
C VAL A 325 12.46 -7.05 -5.54
N TRP A 326 11.63 -7.57 -4.65
CA TRP A 326 10.18 -7.59 -4.81
C TRP A 326 9.42 -7.29 -3.52
N GLY A 327 8.14 -6.98 -3.66
CA GLY A 327 7.20 -6.77 -2.56
C GLY A 327 5.77 -7.14 -2.97
N ASP A 328 4.93 -7.40 -1.99
CA ASP A 328 3.49 -7.63 -2.12
C ASP A 328 2.68 -6.35 -2.38
N SER A 329 3.31 -5.20 -2.20
CA SER A 329 2.84 -3.89 -2.66
C SER A 329 3.98 -3.09 -3.30
N TRP A 330 3.66 -1.99 -3.98
CA TRP A 330 4.68 -1.10 -4.53
C TRP A 330 5.48 -0.40 -3.42
N GLU A 331 4.84 -0.03 -2.31
CA GLU A 331 5.47 0.54 -1.13
C GLU A 331 6.45 -0.44 -0.50
N ALA A 332 6.05 -1.70 -0.36
CA ALA A 332 6.91 -2.74 0.19
C ALA A 332 8.12 -2.99 -0.70
N ALA A 333 7.94 -3.14 -2.02
CA ALA A 333 9.04 -3.35 -2.96
C ALA A 333 10.03 -2.17 -2.95
N LYS A 334 9.51 -0.94 -2.94
CA LYS A 334 10.33 0.28 -2.82
C LYS A 334 11.11 0.31 -1.51
N ARG A 335 10.44 0.10 -0.37
CA ARG A 335 11.04 0.06 0.96
C ARG A 335 12.14 -1.00 1.04
N HIS A 336 11.89 -2.21 0.52
CA HIS A 336 12.88 -3.28 0.46
C HIS A 336 14.12 -2.85 -0.32
N ALA A 337 13.94 -2.23 -1.48
CA ALA A 337 15.03 -1.75 -2.31
C ALA A 337 15.88 -0.69 -1.57
N GLU A 338 15.25 0.33 -1.00
CA GLU A 338 15.92 1.41 -0.26
C GLU A 338 16.74 0.85 0.92
N CYS A 339 16.13 -0.05 1.70
CA CYS A 339 16.80 -0.67 2.84
C CYS A 339 17.96 -1.57 2.40
N LEU A 340 17.80 -2.37 1.35
CA LEU A 340 18.88 -3.20 0.82
C LEU A 340 20.04 -2.37 0.30
N HIS A 341 19.77 -1.33 -0.48
CA HIS A 341 20.82 -0.42 -0.97
C HIS A 341 21.58 0.25 0.18
N TYR A 342 20.89 0.70 1.23
CA TYR A 342 21.52 1.24 2.43
C TYR A 342 22.37 0.17 3.13
N LEU A 343 21.84 -1.03 3.35
CA LEU A 343 22.54 -2.10 4.08
C LEU A 343 23.78 -2.58 3.32
N PHE A 344 23.72 -2.59 1.99
CA PHE A 344 24.89 -2.84 1.13
C PHE A 344 25.94 -1.74 1.30
N GLU A 345 25.55 -0.47 1.29
CA GLU A 345 26.47 0.64 1.53
C GLU A 345 27.09 0.58 2.93
N ALA A 346 26.29 0.32 3.97
CA ALA A 346 26.75 0.15 5.33
C ALA A 346 27.78 -0.98 5.44
N ALA A 347 27.53 -2.15 4.84
CA ALA A 347 28.50 -3.24 4.82
C ALA A 347 29.82 -2.86 4.12
N ILE A 348 29.74 -2.11 3.02
CA ILE A 348 30.91 -1.62 2.30
C ILE A 348 31.72 -0.66 3.18
N GLU A 349 31.08 0.32 3.80
CA GLU A 349 31.74 1.30 4.67
C GLU A 349 32.30 0.65 5.95
N MET A 350 31.54 -0.22 6.60
CA MET A 350 32.01 -1.00 7.75
C MET A 350 33.26 -1.78 7.39
N ARG A 351 33.27 -2.47 6.24
CA ARG A 351 34.44 -3.23 5.80
C ARG A 351 35.64 -2.33 5.49
N LYS A 352 35.45 -1.14 4.91
CA LYS A 352 36.53 -0.15 4.71
C LYS A 352 37.14 0.30 6.04
N LEU A 353 36.32 0.39 7.08
CA LEU A 353 36.71 0.75 8.45
C LEU A 353 37.18 -0.46 9.28
N ASN A 354 37.33 -1.64 8.69
CA ASN A 354 37.67 -2.90 9.37
C ASN A 354 36.68 -3.32 10.48
N LEU A 355 35.40 -2.98 10.31
CA LEU A 355 34.30 -3.44 11.15
C LEU A 355 33.63 -4.66 10.50
N ASP A 356 33.36 -5.69 11.30
CA ASP A 356 32.62 -6.87 10.85
C ASP A 356 31.11 -6.60 10.92
N TYR A 357 30.49 -6.45 9.76
CA TYR A 357 29.05 -6.19 9.62
C TYR A 357 28.18 -7.45 9.78
N THR A 358 28.80 -8.62 9.95
CA THR A 358 28.09 -9.90 10.06
C THR A 358 27.82 -10.31 11.51
N VAL A 359 28.42 -9.62 12.48
CA VAL A 359 28.33 -9.94 13.90
C VAL A 359 27.63 -8.84 14.70
N PRO A 360 27.03 -9.16 15.85
CA PRO A 360 26.49 -8.16 16.77
C PRO A 360 27.58 -7.17 17.24
N PRO A 361 27.21 -5.92 17.58
CA PRO A 361 28.14 -4.98 18.19
C PRO A 361 28.69 -5.53 19.50
N VAL A 362 29.95 -5.21 19.84
CA VAL A 362 30.68 -5.80 20.97
C VAL A 362 29.93 -5.66 22.31
N SER A 363 29.13 -4.61 22.51
CA SER A 363 28.26 -4.43 23.68
C SER A 363 27.13 -5.46 23.81
N ALA A 364 26.72 -6.11 22.71
CA ALA A 364 25.73 -7.19 22.72
C ALA A 364 26.32 -8.55 23.13
N SER A 365 27.65 -8.68 23.12
CA SER A 365 28.37 -9.94 23.43
C SER A 365 28.91 -10.03 24.87
N SER A 366 28.83 -8.95 25.65
CA SER A 366 29.40 -8.89 27.01
C SER A 366 28.43 -9.36 28.10
N SER A 367 27.89 -10.56 27.95
CA SER A 367 27.30 -11.34 29.05
C SER A 367 28.11 -12.62 29.28
N ASN A 368 29.44 -12.51 29.45
CA ASN A 368 30.25 -13.45 30.23
C ASN A 368 31.73 -12.99 30.36
N GLY A 369 32.15 -12.70 31.60
CA GLY A 369 33.52 -12.95 32.07
C GLY A 369 34.61 -11.88 31.88
N SER A 370 34.94 -11.20 32.99
CA SER A 370 36.24 -10.60 33.39
C SER A 370 36.53 -9.11 33.12
N SER A 371 36.37 -8.35 34.22
CA SER A 371 37.04 -7.14 34.72
C SER A 371 38.02 -6.34 33.85
N LEU A 372 37.73 -5.04 33.66
CA LEU A 372 38.53 -3.93 34.21
C LEU A 372 37.85 -2.54 34.05
N LYS A 373 37.45 -2.01 35.21
CA LYS A 373 37.14 -0.65 35.67
C LYS A 373 37.33 0.56 34.72
N ARG A 374 36.26 1.37 34.60
CA ARG A 374 36.14 2.84 34.83
C ARG A 374 34.76 3.30 34.30
N ALA A 375 33.98 4.19 34.91
CA ALA A 375 33.94 4.79 36.24
C ALA A 375 32.45 5.11 36.47
N ARG A 376 31.91 4.73 37.63
CA ARG A 376 30.54 5.07 38.05
C ARG A 376 30.42 6.59 38.22
N SER A 377 29.46 7.18 37.53
CA SER A 377 28.67 8.26 38.12
C SER A 377 27.44 7.60 38.72
N GLU A 378 27.36 7.61 40.04
CA GLU A 378 26.24 7.11 40.80
C GLU A 378 25.01 7.98 40.60
N LYS A 379 23.91 7.38 40.14
CA LYS A 379 22.62 7.51 40.83
C LYS A 379 21.93 6.15 40.78
N THR A 380 21.74 5.63 41.97
CA THR A 380 21.03 4.41 42.33
C THR A 380 19.59 4.43 41.83
N ASP A 381 19.16 3.40 41.10
CA ASP A 381 17.80 2.88 41.28
C ASP A 381 17.81 1.36 41.19
N ASN A 382 17.07 0.73 42.10
CA ASN A 382 17.06 -0.71 42.31
C ASN A 382 16.28 -1.41 41.19
N GLY A 383 16.99 -1.94 40.18
CA GLY A 383 16.87 -3.32 39.68
C GLY A 383 15.55 -3.88 39.10
N GLU A 384 14.41 -3.19 39.17
CA GLU A 384 13.17 -3.60 38.50
C GLU A 384 12.83 -2.65 37.36
N LEU A 385 12.57 -3.23 36.18
CA LEU A 385 12.08 -2.48 35.02
C LEU A 385 10.72 -1.87 35.36
N SER A 386 10.52 -0.60 35.00
CA SER A 386 9.23 0.07 35.11
C SER A 386 8.17 -0.57 34.20
N MET A 387 6.89 -0.18 34.29
CA MET A 387 5.85 -0.75 33.42
C MET A 387 6.21 -0.54 31.94
N ALA A 388 6.62 0.67 31.57
CA ALA A 388 7.01 0.98 30.21
C ALA A 388 8.30 0.26 29.78
N GLU A 389 9.28 0.12 30.69
CA GLU A 389 10.56 -0.54 30.39
C GLU A 389 10.47 -2.07 30.21
N LYS A 390 9.36 -2.71 30.62
CA LYS A 390 9.11 -4.14 30.36
C LYS A 390 8.70 -4.45 28.92
N HIS A 391 8.34 -3.43 28.15
CA HIS A 391 7.83 -3.57 26.79
C HIS A 391 8.91 -3.25 25.75
N LYS A 392 8.79 -3.81 24.55
CA LYS A 392 9.68 -3.46 23.41
C LYS A 392 9.27 -2.15 22.76
N VAL A 393 7.98 -1.81 22.82
CA VAL A 393 7.41 -0.59 22.24
C VAL A 393 6.42 0.06 23.22
N VAL A 394 6.52 1.37 23.38
CA VAL A 394 5.49 2.18 24.04
C VAL A 394 4.83 3.06 22.99
N MET A 395 3.56 2.77 22.74
CA MET A 395 2.69 3.52 21.84
C MET A 395 1.91 4.56 22.65
N CYS A 396 1.93 5.83 22.24
CA CYS A 396 1.19 6.90 22.90
C CYS A 396 0.16 7.52 21.96
N ASP A 397 -1.02 7.81 22.50
CA ASP A 397 -1.90 8.82 21.91
C ASP A 397 -1.33 10.24 22.12
N ILE A 398 -1.86 11.21 21.39
CA ILE A 398 -1.49 12.63 21.50
C ILE A 398 -2.43 13.38 22.44
N GLU A 399 -3.68 13.55 22.02
CA GLU A 399 -4.66 14.37 22.72
C GLU A 399 -5.00 13.75 24.08
N GLY A 400 -4.98 14.52 25.16
CA GLY A 400 -5.24 14.02 26.52
C GLY A 400 -4.17 13.09 27.09
N THR A 401 -3.09 12.82 26.34
CA THR A 401 -2.05 11.86 26.69
C THR A 401 -0.67 12.50 26.74
N THR A 402 -0.10 12.88 25.58
CA THR A 402 1.16 13.66 25.52
C THR A 402 0.93 15.16 25.48
N THR A 403 -0.25 15.58 25.00
CA THR A 403 -0.59 16.97 24.71
C THR A 403 -1.94 17.33 25.34
N PRO A 404 -2.09 18.53 25.94
CA PRO A 404 -3.36 18.95 26.50
C PRO A 404 -4.50 18.96 25.50
N ILE A 405 -5.67 18.45 25.91
CA ILE A 405 -6.91 18.49 25.11
C ILE A 405 -7.26 19.93 24.72
N THR A 406 -7.07 20.87 25.65
CA THR A 406 -7.30 22.30 25.40
C THR A 406 -6.41 22.87 24.31
N PHE A 407 -5.16 22.39 24.15
CA PHE A 407 -4.32 22.83 23.05
C PHE A 407 -4.91 22.40 21.70
N VAL A 408 -5.40 21.17 21.59
CA VAL A 408 -5.98 20.66 20.34
C VAL A 408 -7.27 21.40 19.98
N HIS A 409 -8.20 21.49 20.93
CA HIS A 409 -9.53 22.05 20.69
C HIS A 409 -9.61 23.58 20.74
N ASP A 410 -8.80 24.25 21.57
CA ASP A 410 -8.90 25.70 21.77
C ASP A 410 -7.85 26.48 20.96
N ILE A 411 -6.78 25.82 20.49
CA ILE A 411 -5.68 26.46 19.77
C ILE A 411 -5.50 25.85 18.37
N LEU A 412 -5.21 24.56 18.26
CA LEU A 412 -4.77 23.94 17.01
C LEU A 412 -5.86 23.94 15.92
N PHE A 413 -7.07 23.48 16.25
CA PHE A 413 -8.20 23.52 15.31
C PHE A 413 -8.71 24.95 15.06
N PRO A 414 -8.92 25.81 16.08
CA PRO A 414 -9.34 27.18 15.87
C PRO A 414 -8.37 27.99 15.01
N TYR A 415 -7.06 27.73 15.10
CA TYR A 415 -6.07 28.37 14.23
C TYR A 415 -6.39 28.19 12.75
N VAL A 416 -6.81 26.99 12.32
CA VAL A 416 -7.20 26.75 10.93
C VAL A 416 -8.39 27.64 10.56
N THR A 417 -9.46 27.58 11.36
CA THR A 417 -10.69 28.33 11.04
C THR A 417 -10.50 29.85 11.07
N ASN A 418 -9.58 30.34 11.90
CA ASN A 418 -9.31 31.77 12.04
C ASN A 418 -8.38 32.30 10.95
N ASN A 419 -7.57 31.44 10.33
CA ASN A 419 -6.51 31.86 9.41
C ASN A 419 -6.67 31.41 7.96
N VAL A 420 -7.67 30.57 7.63
CA VAL A 420 -7.83 30.00 6.29
C VAL A 420 -7.95 31.07 5.19
N ASP A 421 -8.71 32.14 5.43
CA ASP A 421 -8.88 33.24 4.48
C ASP A 421 -7.54 33.94 4.19
N ARG A 422 -6.83 34.35 5.25
CA ARG A 422 -5.50 34.97 5.17
C ARG A 422 -4.49 34.06 4.49
N PHE A 423 -4.48 32.78 4.84
CA PHE A 423 -3.58 31.78 4.26
C PHE A 423 -3.79 31.70 2.75
N LEU A 424 -5.03 31.43 2.31
CA LEU A 424 -5.36 31.32 0.89
C LEU A 424 -5.05 32.60 0.11
N GLN A 425 -5.26 33.78 0.70
CA GLN A 425 -4.89 35.06 0.06
C GLN A 425 -3.38 35.19 -0.17
N GLN A 426 -2.58 34.83 0.84
CA GLN A 426 -1.12 34.96 0.83
C GLN A 426 -0.43 33.92 -0.05
N THR A 427 -0.93 32.69 -0.06
CA THR A 427 -0.30 31.56 -0.73
C THR A 427 -0.96 31.19 -2.05
N TRP A 428 -1.97 31.94 -2.51
CA TRP A 428 -2.80 31.61 -3.68
C TRP A 428 -2.04 31.11 -4.91
N ASP A 429 -0.91 31.76 -5.23
CA ASP A 429 -0.15 31.46 -6.43
C ASP A 429 0.81 30.27 -6.29
N GLN A 430 0.99 29.78 -5.07
CA GLN A 430 1.85 28.63 -4.76
C GLN A 430 1.25 27.33 -5.30
N PRO A 431 2.09 26.40 -5.81
CA PRO A 431 1.63 25.12 -6.34
C PRO A 431 0.80 24.30 -5.36
N ASP A 432 1.21 24.26 -4.09
CA ASP A 432 0.55 23.47 -3.05
C ASP A 432 -0.86 24.03 -2.75
N THR A 433 -0.98 25.35 -2.63
CA THR A 433 -2.28 25.99 -2.41
C THR A 433 -3.22 25.83 -3.61
N LYS A 434 -2.70 25.86 -4.85
CA LYS A 434 -3.51 25.55 -6.04
C LYS A 434 -4.03 24.12 -6.02
N THR A 435 -3.20 23.19 -5.56
CA THR A 435 -3.57 21.77 -5.40
C THR A 435 -4.63 21.61 -4.33
N ASP A 436 -4.47 22.25 -3.17
CA ASP A 436 -5.45 22.25 -2.07
C ASP A 436 -6.80 22.81 -2.52
N VAL A 437 -6.79 23.96 -3.20
CA VAL A 437 -7.99 24.62 -3.74
C VAL A 437 -8.71 23.72 -4.73
N ALA A 438 -7.98 23.12 -5.69
CA ALA A 438 -8.56 22.21 -6.66
C ALA A 438 -9.20 20.98 -5.99
N ALA A 439 -8.52 20.40 -5.00
CA ALA A 439 -9.02 19.25 -4.25
C ALA A 439 -10.27 19.58 -3.42
N LEU A 440 -10.32 20.75 -2.78
CA LEU A 440 -11.49 21.22 -2.02
C LEU A 440 -12.69 21.51 -2.94
N VAL A 441 -12.47 22.09 -4.12
CA VAL A 441 -13.53 22.31 -5.11
C VAL A 441 -14.08 20.97 -5.62
N ALA A 442 -13.22 19.99 -5.89
CA ALA A 442 -13.65 18.65 -6.29
C ALA A 442 -14.48 17.97 -5.18
N GLN A 443 -14.01 18.04 -3.93
CA GLN A 443 -14.73 17.47 -2.79
C GLN A 443 -16.07 18.16 -2.53
N HIS A 444 -16.17 19.47 -2.74
CA HIS A 444 -17.43 20.20 -2.62
C HIS A 444 -18.46 19.70 -3.65
N LYS A 445 -18.07 19.54 -4.92
CA LYS A 445 -18.95 18.95 -5.97
C LYS A 445 -19.41 17.53 -5.62
N GLN A 446 -18.51 16.74 -5.02
CA GLN A 446 -18.84 15.41 -4.54
C GLN A 446 -19.86 15.48 -3.40
N ASP A 447 -19.68 16.38 -2.43
CA ASP A 447 -20.62 16.57 -1.32
C ASP A 447 -22.02 17.01 -1.77
N GLU A 448 -22.13 17.82 -2.83
CA GLU A 448 -23.41 18.15 -3.45
C GLU A 448 -24.07 16.93 -4.07
N THR A 449 -23.29 16.12 -4.81
CA THR A 449 -23.75 14.88 -5.45
C THR A 449 -24.22 13.86 -4.40
N ASP A 450 -23.51 13.78 -3.29
CA ASP A 450 -23.80 12.87 -2.17
C ASP A 450 -24.93 13.37 -1.25
N GLY A 451 -25.51 14.55 -1.53
CA GLY A 451 -26.62 15.10 -0.77
C GLY A 451 -26.24 15.56 0.65
N VAL A 452 -24.97 15.87 0.89
CA VAL A 452 -24.45 16.34 2.20
C VAL A 452 -24.86 17.80 2.48
N ASN A 453 -25.41 18.50 1.47
CA ASN A 453 -25.87 19.90 1.54
C ASN A 453 -24.78 20.86 2.06
N PRO A 454 -23.60 20.94 1.40
CA PRO A 454 -22.57 21.88 1.79
C PRO A 454 -23.01 23.35 1.57
N PRO A 455 -22.37 24.32 2.23
CA PRO A 455 -22.56 25.73 1.88
C PRO A 455 -22.21 25.99 0.40
N ALA A 456 -22.88 26.96 -0.20
CA ALA A 456 -22.67 27.32 -1.60
C ALA A 456 -21.21 27.70 -1.87
N LEU A 457 -20.67 27.19 -2.97
CA LEU A 457 -19.33 27.48 -3.45
C LEU A 457 -19.38 27.65 -4.97
N ASP A 458 -18.97 28.82 -5.45
CA ASP A 458 -18.90 29.10 -6.89
C ASP A 458 -17.44 29.18 -7.36
N ALA A 459 -17.00 28.14 -8.06
CA ALA A 459 -15.64 28.02 -8.57
C ALA A 459 -15.39 28.83 -9.87
N GLU A 460 -16.43 29.35 -10.51
CA GLU A 460 -16.32 30.12 -11.76
C GLU A 460 -16.22 31.63 -11.53
N GLN A 461 -16.45 32.09 -10.29
CA GLN A 461 -16.24 33.48 -9.89
C GLN A 461 -14.76 33.80 -9.63
N GLY A 462 -14.42 35.09 -9.58
CA GLY A 462 -13.05 35.56 -9.38
C GLY A 462 -12.43 35.13 -8.03
N LYS A 463 -11.09 35.15 -7.96
CA LYS A 463 -10.25 34.72 -6.81
C LYS A 463 -10.86 35.04 -5.44
N ASP A 464 -11.18 36.31 -5.18
CA ASP A 464 -11.58 36.77 -3.85
C ASP A 464 -12.89 36.13 -3.39
N LYS A 465 -13.83 35.89 -4.32
CA LYS A 465 -15.08 35.21 -4.01
C LYS A 465 -14.85 33.74 -3.70
N LEU A 466 -14.04 33.06 -4.50
CA LEU A 466 -13.72 31.64 -4.30
C LEU A 466 -13.03 31.41 -2.95
N ILE A 467 -12.12 32.31 -2.53
CA ILE A 467 -11.49 32.26 -1.20
C ILE A 467 -12.54 32.38 -0.08
N ALA A 468 -13.50 33.32 -0.21
CA ALA A 468 -14.55 33.51 0.79
C ALA A 468 -15.47 32.29 0.91
N ASP A 469 -15.82 31.67 -0.22
CA ASP A 469 -16.66 30.47 -0.27
C ASP A 469 -15.93 29.25 0.28
N LEU A 470 -14.66 29.04 -0.10
CA LEU A 470 -13.80 28.00 0.46
C LEU A 470 -13.60 28.17 1.97
N THR A 471 -13.41 29.41 2.44
CA THR A 471 -13.32 29.71 3.87
C THR A 471 -14.58 29.27 4.61
N THR A 472 -15.76 29.53 4.03
CA THR A 472 -17.05 29.12 4.60
C THR A 472 -17.17 27.60 4.61
N TYR A 473 -16.80 26.94 3.52
CA TYR A 473 -16.82 25.49 3.38
C TYR A 473 -15.85 24.79 4.36
N VAL A 474 -14.62 25.28 4.51
CA VAL A 474 -13.65 24.77 5.49
C VAL A 474 -14.17 24.92 6.91
N LYS A 475 -14.69 26.09 7.28
CA LYS A 475 -15.29 26.32 8.61
C LYS A 475 -16.47 25.40 8.89
N TRP A 476 -17.31 25.16 7.89
CA TRP A 476 -18.43 24.24 8.00
C TRP A 476 -17.96 22.79 8.20
N ASN A 477 -16.97 22.33 7.43
CA ASN A 477 -16.41 20.99 7.59
C ASN A 477 -15.79 20.76 8.98
N VAL A 478 -15.02 21.74 9.49
CA VAL A 478 -14.41 21.65 10.82
C VAL A 478 -15.50 21.61 11.91
N ARG A 479 -16.54 22.44 11.81
CA ARG A 479 -17.68 22.43 12.77
C ARG A 479 -18.45 21.12 12.78
N ALA A 480 -18.54 20.46 11.62
CA ALA A 480 -19.20 19.18 11.46
C ALA A 480 -18.30 17.96 11.76
N ASP A 481 -17.08 18.17 12.27
CA ASP A 481 -16.06 17.13 12.52
C ASP A 481 -15.84 16.20 11.30
N ARG A 482 -15.89 16.77 10.08
CA ARG A 482 -15.76 15.99 8.86
C ARG A 482 -14.29 15.66 8.58
N LYS A 483 -13.99 14.37 8.47
CA LYS A 483 -12.62 13.84 8.28
C LYS A 483 -12.27 13.61 6.80
N ILE A 484 -12.51 14.60 5.94
CA ILE A 484 -12.24 14.52 4.49
C ILE A 484 -10.76 14.75 4.16
N GLY A 485 -10.25 14.09 3.13
CA GLY A 485 -8.83 14.14 2.73
C GLY A 485 -8.34 15.56 2.40
N PRO A 486 -9.03 16.31 1.50
CA PRO A 486 -8.60 17.66 1.12
C PRO A 486 -8.54 18.66 2.27
N LEU A 487 -9.45 18.55 3.26
CA LEU A 487 -9.37 19.39 4.46
C LEU A 487 -8.10 19.08 5.27
N LYS A 488 -7.79 17.80 5.49
CA LYS A 488 -6.60 17.39 6.25
C LYS A 488 -5.30 17.84 5.57
N GLN A 489 -5.28 17.86 4.23
CA GLN A 489 -4.15 18.36 3.45
C GLN A 489 -3.94 19.86 3.69
N LEU A 490 -4.98 20.67 3.47
CA LEU A 490 -4.93 22.11 3.72
C LEU A 490 -4.53 22.42 5.18
N GLN A 491 -5.12 21.73 6.15
CA GLN A 491 -4.77 21.86 7.57
C GLN A 491 -3.29 21.60 7.81
N GLY A 492 -2.73 20.57 7.18
CA GLY A 492 -1.30 20.26 7.25
C GLY A 492 -0.41 21.41 6.79
N HIS A 493 -0.71 22.01 5.64
CA HIS A 493 0.04 23.15 5.11
C HIS A 493 -0.10 24.40 6.00
N MET A 494 -1.31 24.67 6.49
CA MET A 494 -1.56 25.80 7.39
C MET A 494 -0.83 25.66 8.72
N TRP A 495 -0.82 24.46 9.32
CA TRP A 495 -0.09 24.20 10.55
C TRP A 495 1.42 24.32 10.34
N LEU A 496 1.96 23.79 9.24
CA LEU A 496 3.37 23.95 8.89
C LEU A 496 3.76 25.43 8.87
N GLN A 497 3.03 26.26 8.12
CA GLN A 497 3.29 27.70 8.07
C GLN A 497 3.19 28.33 9.46
N GLY A 498 2.13 28.01 10.24
CA GLY A 498 1.97 28.56 11.59
C GLY A 498 3.12 28.21 12.52
N TYR A 499 3.65 26.99 12.43
CA TYR A 499 4.80 26.57 13.22
C TYR A 499 6.10 27.22 12.76
N GLU A 500 6.34 27.33 11.44
CA GLU A 500 7.54 27.96 10.88
C GLU A 500 7.60 29.47 11.14
N THR A 501 6.45 30.15 11.12
CA THR A 501 6.36 31.58 11.45
C THR A 501 6.38 31.86 12.96
N GLY A 502 6.22 30.82 13.79
CA GLY A 502 6.11 30.93 15.25
C GLY A 502 4.75 31.43 15.74
N GLU A 503 3.75 31.56 14.87
CA GLU A 503 2.36 31.86 15.25
C GLU A 503 1.71 30.69 16.01
N LEU A 504 2.19 29.47 15.76
CA LEU A 504 1.84 28.27 16.51
C LEU A 504 3.06 27.71 17.23
N LYS A 505 2.83 27.19 18.44
CA LYS A 505 3.79 26.40 19.20
C LYS A 505 3.07 25.22 19.83
N ALA A 506 3.52 24.00 19.53
CA ALA A 506 2.87 22.81 20.04
C ALA A 506 3.12 22.67 21.54
N GLN A 507 2.10 22.27 22.30
CA GLN A 507 2.23 22.03 23.73
C GLN A 507 2.37 20.54 24.01
N VAL A 508 3.38 20.17 24.80
CA VAL A 508 3.60 18.81 25.28
C VAL A 508 3.79 18.86 26.80
N TYR A 509 3.21 17.91 27.53
CA TYR A 509 3.37 17.87 29.00
C TYR A 509 4.85 17.72 29.40
N ASP A 510 5.25 18.37 30.51
CA ASP A 510 6.65 18.43 30.97
C ASP A 510 7.28 17.07 31.27
N ASP A 511 6.45 16.06 31.56
CA ASP A 511 6.88 14.70 31.90
C ASP A 511 7.02 13.77 30.69
N VAL A 512 6.65 14.22 29.49
CA VAL A 512 6.77 13.43 28.25
C VAL A 512 8.21 13.32 27.77
N PRO A 513 8.99 14.42 27.59
CA PRO A 513 10.38 14.30 27.13
C PRO A 513 11.26 13.42 28.04
N PRO A 514 11.21 13.54 29.39
CA PRO A 514 11.99 12.68 30.28
C PRO A 514 11.66 11.19 30.14
N LEU A 515 10.40 10.81 29.91
CA LEU A 515 10.04 9.42 29.63
C LEU A 515 10.63 8.99 28.29
N PHE A 516 10.44 9.78 27.23
CA PHE A 516 10.90 9.44 25.88
C PHE A 516 12.42 9.23 25.86
N GLU A 517 13.18 10.15 26.47
CA GLU A 517 14.62 10.04 26.63
C GLU A 517 15.02 8.76 27.40
N ARG A 518 14.34 8.47 28.53
CA ARG A 518 14.59 7.27 29.33
C ARG A 518 14.35 5.99 28.52
N LEU A 519 13.23 5.91 27.81
CA LEU A 519 12.87 4.73 27.01
C LEU A 519 13.87 4.50 25.88
N CYS A 520 14.25 5.56 25.15
CA CYS A 520 15.28 5.47 24.13
C CYS A 520 16.64 5.02 24.70
N ALA A 521 17.05 5.56 25.85
CA ALA A 521 18.28 5.15 26.54
C ALA A 521 18.26 3.68 26.99
N ARG A 522 17.07 3.10 27.20
CA ARG A 522 16.86 1.69 27.53
C ARG A 522 16.58 0.80 26.31
N GLY A 523 16.61 1.35 25.10
CA GLY A 523 16.35 0.62 23.86
C GLY A 523 14.88 0.28 23.61
N VAL A 524 13.96 0.89 24.35
CA VAL A 524 12.51 0.77 24.13
C VAL A 524 12.10 1.76 23.05
N ARG A 525 11.35 1.29 22.05
CA ARG A 525 10.87 2.14 20.97
C ARG A 525 9.67 2.97 21.42
N VAL A 526 9.65 4.25 21.09
CA VAL A 526 8.47 5.11 21.30
C VAL A 526 7.76 5.31 19.97
N GLY A 527 6.44 5.17 19.95
CA GLY A 527 5.62 5.39 18.77
C GLY A 527 4.35 6.16 19.09
N ILE A 528 3.75 6.77 18.06
CA ILE A 528 2.53 7.57 18.20
C ILE A 528 1.40 6.93 17.42
N TYR A 529 0.20 6.86 18.00
CA TYR A 529 -1.03 6.52 17.29
C TYR A 529 -2.12 7.55 17.58
N SER A 530 -2.44 8.37 16.59
CA SER A 530 -3.39 9.48 16.74
C SER A 530 -4.32 9.60 15.54
N SER A 531 -5.46 10.27 15.70
CA SER A 531 -6.41 10.53 14.63
C SER A 531 -5.90 11.56 13.61
N GLY A 532 -4.95 12.42 14.01
CA GLY A 532 -4.25 13.37 13.13
C GLY A 532 -3.38 12.65 12.10
N SER A 533 -3.18 13.25 10.93
CA SER A 533 -2.32 12.67 9.89
C SER A 533 -0.88 12.52 10.38
N ARG A 534 -0.13 11.54 9.87
CA ARG A 534 1.30 11.37 10.22
C ARG A 534 2.12 12.65 10.05
N GLN A 535 1.80 13.48 9.04
CA GLN A 535 2.45 14.76 8.84
C GLN A 535 2.14 15.73 9.99
N ALA A 536 0.88 15.87 10.40
CA ALA A 536 0.50 16.72 11.54
C ALA A 536 1.16 16.27 12.85
N GLN A 537 1.26 14.96 13.08
CA GLN A 537 1.96 14.40 14.23
C GLN A 537 3.44 14.80 14.23
N LYS A 538 4.14 14.65 13.09
CA LYS A 538 5.55 15.06 12.94
C LYS A 538 5.74 16.54 13.22
N LEU A 539 4.87 17.41 12.70
CA LEU A 539 4.93 18.86 12.95
C LEU A 539 4.74 19.19 14.43
N LEU A 540 3.77 18.55 15.09
CA LEU A 540 3.49 18.76 16.51
C LEU A 540 4.74 18.47 17.37
N PHE A 541 5.40 17.32 17.16
CA PHE A 541 6.59 16.97 17.94
C PHE A 541 7.84 17.73 17.51
N GLN A 542 7.95 18.15 16.24
CA GLN A 542 9.06 18.97 15.75
C GLN A 542 9.06 20.37 16.37
N TYR A 543 7.88 20.99 16.46
CA TYR A 543 7.74 22.38 16.91
C TYR A 543 7.20 22.50 18.34
N SER A 544 7.40 21.46 19.16
CA SER A 544 6.95 21.46 20.56
C SER A 544 7.63 22.54 21.40
N ASP A 545 6.95 22.98 22.46
CA ASP A 545 7.48 23.87 23.50
C ASP A 545 8.61 23.23 24.33
N LYS A 546 8.91 21.95 24.09
CA LYS A 546 10.02 21.18 24.67
C LYS A 546 11.17 20.93 23.69
N GLY A 547 11.15 21.56 22.51
CA GLY A 547 12.12 21.34 21.44
C GLY A 547 11.63 20.33 20.39
N ASP A 548 12.53 19.87 19.52
CA ASP A 548 12.20 18.84 18.53
C ASP A 548 12.29 17.46 19.19
N LEU A 549 11.14 16.83 19.44
CA LEU A 549 11.07 15.53 20.11
C LEU A 549 11.09 14.34 19.12
N ARG A 550 11.19 14.59 17.81
CA ARG A 550 11.15 13.51 16.81
C ARG A 550 12.33 12.56 16.90
N GLU A 551 13.45 12.99 17.50
CA GLU A 551 14.61 12.14 17.73
C GLU A 551 14.30 10.90 18.58
N TYR A 552 13.28 10.99 19.46
CA TYR A 552 12.85 9.88 20.31
C TYR A 552 11.77 8.99 19.65
N LEU A 553 11.14 9.46 18.58
CA LEU A 553 9.97 8.83 17.99
C LEU A 553 10.34 7.94 16.80
N THR A 554 10.03 6.66 16.91
CA THR A 554 10.44 5.64 15.93
C THR A 554 9.37 5.31 14.89
N VAL A 555 8.10 5.59 15.17
CA VAL A 555 6.97 5.27 14.29
C VAL A 555 5.75 6.15 14.55
N TYR A 556 4.96 6.39 13.51
CA TYR A 556 3.72 7.16 13.56
C TYR A 556 2.61 6.39 12.83
N PHE A 557 1.51 6.17 13.52
CA PHE A 557 0.28 5.60 12.97
C PHE A 557 -0.84 6.65 13.00
N ASP A 558 -1.64 6.64 11.94
CA ASP A 558 -2.84 7.47 11.82
C ASP A 558 -4.02 6.60 11.41
N THR A 559 -5.19 7.20 11.18
CA THR A 559 -6.41 6.45 10.83
C THR A 559 -6.32 5.67 9.51
N LYS A 560 -5.23 5.80 8.72
CA LYS A 560 -5.01 4.96 7.53
C LYS A 560 -4.75 3.49 7.89
N ILE A 561 -4.25 3.21 9.09
CA ILE A 561 -4.08 1.82 9.57
C ILE A 561 -5.40 1.20 10.09
N GLY A 562 -6.44 2.03 10.25
CA GLY A 562 -7.73 1.67 10.86
C GLY A 562 -8.14 2.65 11.96
N HIS A 563 -9.40 2.58 12.39
CA HIS A 563 -9.93 3.48 13.42
C HIS A 563 -9.44 3.08 14.83
N LYS A 564 -9.16 4.07 15.71
CA LYS A 564 -8.57 3.83 17.04
C LYS A 564 -9.44 3.01 18.01
N ARG A 565 -10.72 2.82 17.70
CA ARG A 565 -11.67 2.01 18.49
C ARG A 565 -11.90 0.61 17.93
N GLU A 566 -11.17 0.23 16.88
CA GLU A 566 -11.29 -1.05 16.21
C GLU A 566 -10.11 -1.95 16.57
N VAL A 567 -10.40 -3.18 16.97
CA VAL A 567 -9.38 -4.19 17.31
C VAL A 567 -8.45 -4.47 16.13
N GLY A 568 -8.99 -4.45 14.90
CA GLY A 568 -8.23 -4.67 13.66
C GLY A 568 -7.06 -3.71 13.49
N SER A 569 -7.23 -2.44 13.87
CA SER A 569 -6.20 -1.42 13.78
C SER A 569 -4.97 -1.77 14.63
N TYR A 570 -5.18 -2.30 15.83
CA TYR A 570 -4.10 -2.68 16.74
C TYR A 570 -3.41 -3.97 16.31
N ASN A 571 -4.15 -4.93 15.72
CA ASN A 571 -3.54 -6.10 15.10
C ASN A 571 -2.59 -5.70 13.97
N GLU A 572 -3.00 -4.76 13.13
CA GLU A 572 -2.17 -4.25 12.04
C GLU A 572 -0.98 -3.44 12.56
N ILE A 573 -1.16 -2.66 13.65
CA ILE A 573 -0.05 -1.97 14.34
C ILE A 573 0.98 -2.97 14.86
N VAL A 574 0.57 -4.04 15.53
CA VAL A 574 1.48 -5.08 16.05
C VAL A 574 2.29 -5.72 14.93
N GLN A 575 1.64 -6.06 13.80
CA GLN A 575 2.31 -6.59 12.61
C GLN A 575 3.29 -5.56 12.01
N SER A 576 2.86 -4.31 11.87
CA SER A 576 3.67 -3.21 11.35
C SER A 576 4.88 -2.88 12.22
N LEU A 577 4.77 -3.06 13.55
CA LEU A 577 5.84 -2.84 14.51
C LEU A 577 6.91 -3.94 14.46
N GLY A 578 6.61 -5.11 13.89
CA GLY A 578 7.52 -6.26 13.86
C GLY A 578 7.86 -6.79 15.24
N VAL A 579 6.87 -6.84 16.14
CA VAL A 579 7.01 -7.45 17.48
C VAL A 579 6.38 -8.85 17.50
N ASP A 580 6.84 -9.71 18.41
CA ASP A 580 6.44 -11.13 18.45
C ASP A 580 5.06 -11.33 19.08
N SER A 581 4.64 -10.40 19.94
CA SER A 581 3.38 -10.45 20.66
C SER A 581 2.82 -9.05 20.90
N GLY A 582 1.49 -8.91 20.97
CA GLY A 582 0.85 -7.68 21.46
C GLY A 582 1.35 -7.29 22.86
N LYS A 583 1.72 -8.27 23.69
CA LYS A 583 2.31 -8.05 25.03
C LYS A 583 3.70 -7.40 25.01
N ASP A 584 4.34 -7.30 23.86
CA ASP A 584 5.56 -6.50 23.70
C ASP A 584 5.26 -5.00 23.56
N VAL A 585 3.98 -4.61 23.51
CA VAL A 585 3.53 -3.23 23.27
C VAL A 585 2.67 -2.75 24.42
N LEU A 586 3.09 -1.63 25.03
CA LEU A 586 2.26 -0.85 25.95
C LEU A 586 1.59 0.28 25.18
N PHE A 587 0.27 0.39 25.24
CA PHE A 587 -0.48 1.52 24.68
C PHE A 587 -1.00 2.45 25.78
N VAL A 588 -0.67 3.73 25.66
CA VAL A 588 -1.07 4.81 26.56
C VAL A 588 -2.10 5.69 25.85
N THR A 589 -3.31 5.79 26.39
CA THR A 589 -4.41 6.61 25.84
C THR A 589 -5.27 7.16 26.99
N ASP A 590 -5.96 8.27 26.80
CA ASP A 590 -6.98 8.74 27.75
C ASP A 590 -8.38 8.15 27.47
N VAL A 591 -8.57 7.51 26.31
CA VAL A 591 -9.87 7.04 25.85
C VAL A 591 -10.06 5.55 26.16
N ILE A 592 -11.06 5.24 26.99
CA ILE A 592 -11.33 3.86 27.44
C ILE A 592 -11.68 2.91 26.28
N GLU A 593 -12.44 3.36 25.27
CA GLU A 593 -12.80 2.53 24.13
C GLU A 593 -11.58 2.17 23.27
N GLU A 594 -10.56 3.02 23.25
CA GLU A 594 -9.29 2.72 22.57
C GLU A 594 -8.48 1.70 23.37
N ALA A 595 -8.41 1.86 24.69
CA ALA A 595 -7.76 0.88 25.58
C ALA A 595 -8.41 -0.50 25.50
N GLN A 596 -9.74 -0.57 25.42
CA GLN A 596 -10.48 -1.83 25.22
C GLN A 596 -10.15 -2.49 23.88
N ALA A 597 -10.09 -1.71 22.80
CA ALA A 597 -9.76 -2.24 21.48
C ALA A 597 -8.31 -2.74 21.41
N ALA A 598 -7.37 -2.04 22.03
CA ALA A 598 -5.97 -2.45 22.14
C ALA A 598 -5.79 -3.70 23.00
N GLU A 599 -6.45 -3.78 24.16
CA GLU A 599 -6.42 -4.97 25.02
C GLU A 599 -7.01 -6.20 24.30
N ALA A 600 -8.11 -6.03 23.56
CA ALA A 600 -8.70 -7.11 22.77
C ALA A 600 -7.78 -7.59 21.64
N ALA A 601 -6.84 -6.77 21.17
CA ALA A 601 -5.78 -7.13 20.23
C ALA A 601 -4.53 -7.72 20.94
N GLY A 602 -4.56 -7.84 22.27
CA GLY A 602 -3.50 -8.45 23.07
C GLY A 602 -2.43 -7.50 23.59
N LEU A 603 -2.58 -6.18 23.41
CA LEU A 603 -1.66 -5.18 23.97
C LEU A 603 -1.85 -5.02 25.48
N ASP A 604 -0.79 -4.61 26.17
CA ASP A 604 -0.93 -4.04 27.51
C ASP A 604 -1.32 -2.57 27.38
N THR A 605 -2.20 -2.10 28.25
CA THR A 605 -2.80 -0.77 28.12
C THR A 605 -2.86 -0.05 29.46
N VAL A 606 -2.70 1.27 29.40
CA VAL A 606 -2.76 2.14 30.57
C VAL A 606 -3.48 3.44 30.22
N LEU A 607 -4.37 3.87 31.11
CA LEU A 607 -5.18 5.06 30.91
C LEU A 607 -4.48 6.30 31.46
N SER A 608 -4.26 7.29 30.59
CA SER A 608 -3.72 8.59 30.94
C SER A 608 -4.83 9.51 31.46
N VAL A 609 -4.71 9.94 32.72
CA VAL A 609 -5.65 10.85 33.37
C VAL A 609 -5.00 12.22 33.52
N ARG A 610 -5.24 13.08 32.54
CA ARG A 610 -4.73 14.46 32.50
C ARG A 610 -5.83 15.49 32.78
N PRO A 611 -5.48 16.73 33.18
CA PRO A 611 -6.44 17.81 33.31
C PRO A 611 -7.21 18.05 32.01
N GLY A 612 -8.55 18.02 32.08
CA GLY A 612 -9.44 18.20 30.93
C GLY A 612 -9.96 16.91 30.30
N ASN A 613 -9.38 15.75 30.65
CA ASN A 613 -9.85 14.46 30.14
C ASN A 613 -11.26 14.14 30.67
N LYS A 614 -12.02 13.36 29.89
CA LYS A 614 -13.34 12.89 30.31
C LYS A 614 -13.21 12.00 31.55
N PRO A 615 -14.15 12.09 32.51
CA PRO A 615 -14.16 11.18 33.65
C PRO A 615 -14.24 9.72 33.19
N LEU A 616 -13.41 8.87 33.78
CA LEU A 616 -13.43 7.44 33.52
C LEU A 616 -14.56 6.76 34.34
N PRO A 617 -15.20 5.69 33.83
CA PRO A 617 -16.18 4.92 34.61
C PRO A 617 -15.53 4.25 35.83
N GLU A 618 -16.18 4.28 37.00
CA GLU A 618 -15.62 3.70 38.24
C GLU A 618 -15.32 2.19 38.16
N SER A 619 -15.89 1.48 37.19
CA SER A 619 -15.84 0.03 37.05
C SER A 619 -14.81 -0.51 36.05
N HIS A 620 -13.94 0.32 35.48
CA HIS A 620 -12.92 -0.17 34.53
C HIS A 620 -11.76 -0.88 35.25
N HIS A 621 -11.12 -1.84 34.59
CA HIS A 621 -10.00 -2.62 35.14
C HIS A 621 -8.61 -2.14 34.73
N PHE A 622 -8.51 -1.18 33.79
CA PHE A 622 -7.23 -0.66 33.32
C PHE A 622 -6.46 0.10 34.42
N ALA A 623 -5.13 -0.06 34.42
CA ALA A 623 -4.25 0.79 35.22
C ALA A 623 -4.38 2.25 34.76
N THR A 624 -4.21 3.20 35.69
CA THR A 624 -4.28 4.64 35.40
C THR A 624 -3.01 5.33 35.85
N ILE A 625 -2.57 6.32 35.07
CA ILE A 625 -1.46 7.21 35.40
C ILE A 625 -1.92 8.65 35.31
N ARG A 626 -1.37 9.54 36.14
CA ARG A 626 -1.56 10.99 36.05
C ARG A 626 -0.33 11.69 35.47
N SER A 627 0.79 10.99 35.48
CA SER A 627 2.06 11.41 34.91
C SER A 627 2.80 10.26 34.23
N PHE A 628 3.51 10.58 33.16
CA PHE A 628 4.48 9.69 32.50
C PHE A 628 5.68 9.35 33.41
N ALA A 629 5.84 10.04 34.54
CA ALA A 629 6.78 9.65 35.59
C ALA A 629 6.37 8.34 36.30
N GLU A 630 5.11 7.92 36.21
CA GLU A 630 4.59 6.68 36.80
C GLU A 630 4.78 5.44 35.90
N LEU A 631 5.26 5.65 34.67
CA LEU A 631 5.50 4.62 33.65
C LEU A 631 6.91 4.09 33.65
#